data_AF-A0A6J6DAP1-F1
#
_entry.id   AF-A0A6J6DAP1-F1
#
_cell.length_a   1.000
_cell.length_b   1.000
_cell.length_c   1.000
_cell.angle_alpha   90.00
_cell.angle_beta   90.00
_cell.angle_gamma   90.00
#
_symmetry.space_group_name_H-M   'P 1'
#
loop_
_entity.id
_entity.type
_entity.pdbx_description
1 polymer ?
#
loop_
_entity_poly.entity_id
_entity_poly.type
_entity_poly.pdbx_seq_one_letter_code
_entity_poly.pdbx_strand_id
1 'polypeptide(L)'
;MIVDLMRNDFSRITTAGSVDVPRLLGIEKHPGLFHLVSDITGRLKANTQWPEILNALTPAGSVSGAPKSSALKTISDLEQKERGPYCGVIGWSEGEQAIMSVGIRIFWSHQDGQIHFGTGAGITWKSDAQSEWQETQLKSEKLISIAGGKR
;
A
#
# COMPACT_ATOMS: atom_id res chain seq x y z
N MET A 1 -5.76 12.08 7.04
CA MET A 1 -4.94 12.16 5.81
C MET A 1 -5.09 10.93 4.92
N ILE A 2 -4.53 9.75 5.26
CA ILE A 2 -4.65 8.58 4.37
C ILE A 2 -6.10 8.10 4.22
N VAL A 3 -6.89 8.14 5.31
CA VAL A 3 -8.34 7.85 5.25
C VAL A 3 -9.03 8.78 4.26
N ASP A 4 -8.76 10.09 4.32
CA ASP A 4 -9.37 11.07 3.42
C ASP A 4 -8.95 10.87 1.96
N LEU A 5 -7.66 10.56 1.73
CA LEU A 5 -7.15 10.24 0.41
C LEU A 5 -7.89 9.02 -0.18
N MET A 6 -8.05 7.97 0.61
CA MET A 6 -8.75 6.76 0.18
C MET A 6 -10.25 7.00 -0.02
N ARG A 7 -10.91 7.81 0.82
CA ARG A 7 -12.30 8.25 0.59
C ARG A 7 -12.45 9.01 -0.71
N ASN A 8 -11.50 9.91 -1.00
CA ASN A 8 -11.46 10.64 -2.27
C ASN A 8 -11.29 9.67 -3.46
N ASP A 9 -10.38 8.70 -3.38
CA ASP A 9 -10.18 7.70 -4.43
C ASP A 9 -11.43 6.85 -4.67
N PHE A 10 -12.07 6.36 -3.60
CA PHE A 10 -13.33 5.60 -3.67
C PHE A 10 -14.45 6.41 -4.32
N SER A 11 -14.57 7.71 -3.98
CA SER A 11 -15.62 8.58 -4.51
C SER A 11 -15.66 8.67 -6.04
N ARG A 12 -14.52 8.41 -6.71
CA ARG A 12 -14.41 8.42 -8.17
C ARG A 12 -15.20 7.28 -8.81
N ILE A 13 -15.30 6.13 -8.14
CA ILE A 13 -15.89 4.89 -8.67
C ILE A 13 -17.17 4.46 -7.95
N THR A 14 -17.54 5.11 -6.86
CA THR A 14 -18.75 4.79 -6.08
C THR A 14 -19.90 5.75 -6.33
N THR A 15 -21.14 5.35 -6.03
CA THR A 15 -22.30 6.24 -6.07
C THR A 15 -22.17 7.33 -5.01
N ALA A 16 -22.69 8.52 -5.32
CA ALA A 16 -22.63 9.66 -4.41
C ALA A 16 -23.30 9.33 -3.06
N GLY A 17 -22.65 9.73 -1.96
CA GLY A 17 -23.14 9.48 -0.60
C GLY A 17 -22.96 8.05 -0.09
N SER A 18 -22.41 7.12 -0.87
CA SER A 18 -22.22 5.73 -0.43
C SER A 18 -20.90 5.44 0.28
N VAL A 19 -19.92 6.37 0.21
CA VAL A 19 -18.62 6.19 0.86
C VAL A 19 -18.75 6.37 2.37
N ASP A 20 -18.36 5.35 3.13
CA ASP A 20 -18.41 5.34 4.59
C ASP A 20 -17.10 4.83 5.20
N VAL A 21 -16.89 5.12 6.50
CA VAL A 21 -15.71 4.69 7.28
C VAL A 21 -16.17 3.96 8.55
N PRO A 22 -16.63 2.70 8.43
CA PRO A 22 -17.21 1.97 9.55
C PRO A 22 -16.23 1.70 10.70
N ARG A 23 -14.92 1.68 10.42
CA ARG A 23 -13.86 1.58 11.42
C ARG A 23 -12.84 2.68 11.18
N LEU A 24 -12.62 3.53 12.18
CA LEU A 24 -11.65 4.62 12.10
C LEU A 24 -10.57 4.46 13.16
N LEU A 25 -9.30 4.41 12.72
CA LEU A 25 -8.10 4.38 13.56
C LEU A 25 -8.10 3.28 14.64
N GLY A 26 -8.60 2.09 14.29
CA GLY A 26 -8.53 0.93 15.17
C GLY A 26 -7.10 0.42 15.29
N ILE A 27 -6.67 0.06 16.50
CA ILE A 27 -5.36 -0.56 16.72
C ILE A 27 -5.43 -2.03 16.29
N GLU A 28 -4.47 -2.47 15.48
CA GLU A 28 -4.36 -3.84 15.02
C GLU A 28 -2.96 -4.39 15.31
N LYS A 29 -2.91 -5.60 15.88
CA LYS A 29 -1.66 -6.26 16.23
C LYS A 29 -1.18 -7.10 15.06
N HIS A 30 0.06 -6.89 14.65
CA HIS A 30 0.76 -7.74 13.69
C HIS A 30 2.02 -8.34 14.34
N PRO A 31 2.66 -9.34 13.70
CA PRO A 31 3.93 -9.87 14.19
C PRO A 31 4.99 -8.76 14.31
N GLY A 32 5.39 -8.45 15.54
CA GLY A 32 6.45 -7.49 15.85
C GLY A 32 6.04 -6.01 15.96
N LEU A 33 4.80 -5.62 15.65
CA LEU A 33 4.36 -4.22 15.70
C LEU A 33 2.84 -4.04 15.69
N PHE A 34 2.37 -2.82 15.96
CA PHE A 34 0.97 -2.43 15.92
C PHE A 34 0.73 -1.41 14.79
N HIS A 35 -0.43 -1.48 14.15
CA HIS A 35 -0.86 -0.55 13.12
C HIS A 35 -2.15 0.15 13.52
N LEU A 36 -2.33 1.38 13.05
CA LEU A 36 -3.64 2.01 12.99
C LEU A 36 -4.30 1.63 11.66
N VAL A 37 -5.45 0.97 11.75
CA VAL A 37 -6.22 0.45 10.62
C VAL A 37 -7.58 1.15 10.56
N SER A 38 -8.01 1.50 9.36
CA SER A 38 -9.35 2.05 9.11
C SER A 38 -9.97 1.33 7.92
N ASP A 39 -11.26 1.08 8.00
CA ASP A 39 -12.03 0.40 6.96
C ASP A 39 -12.82 1.45 6.19
N ILE A 40 -12.78 1.37 4.85
CA ILE A 40 -13.50 2.27 3.96
C ILE A 40 -14.36 1.40 3.04
N THR A 41 -15.64 1.75 2.96
CA THR A 41 -16.62 1.03 2.14
C THR A 41 -17.29 2.00 1.17
N GLY A 42 -17.88 1.46 0.12
CA GLY A 42 -18.66 2.22 -0.85
C GLY A 42 -19.37 1.32 -1.84
N ARG A 43 -20.43 1.84 -2.48
CA ARG A 43 -21.20 1.11 -3.50
C ARG A 43 -20.71 1.52 -4.88
N LEU A 44 -20.20 0.58 -5.68
CA LEU A 44 -19.76 0.87 -7.04
C LEU A 44 -20.88 1.47 -7.89
N LYS A 45 -20.51 2.34 -8.84
CA LYS A 45 -21.43 2.81 -9.88
C LYS A 45 -21.82 1.61 -10.77
N ALA A 46 -23.00 1.70 -11.39
CA ALA A 46 -23.41 0.68 -12.35
C ALA A 46 -22.40 0.58 -13.49
N ASN A 47 -22.13 -0.65 -13.95
CA ASN A 47 -21.22 -0.97 -15.05
C ASN A 47 -19.74 -0.59 -14.85
N THR A 48 -19.30 -0.28 -13.62
CA THR A 48 -17.87 -0.03 -13.34
C THR A 48 -17.04 -1.27 -13.66
N GLN A 49 -15.98 -1.07 -14.45
CA GLN A 49 -15.08 -2.12 -14.90
C GLN A 49 -13.74 -2.11 -14.14
N TRP A 50 -13.03 -3.24 -14.16
CA TRP A 50 -11.72 -3.40 -13.50
C TRP A 50 -10.70 -2.29 -13.80
N PRO A 51 -10.51 -1.82 -15.06
CA PRO A 51 -9.57 -0.74 -15.33
C PRO A 51 -9.90 0.55 -14.58
N GLU A 52 -11.18 0.87 -14.41
CA GLU A 52 -11.62 2.07 -13.67
C GLU A 52 -11.31 1.95 -12.18
N ILE A 53 -11.53 0.76 -11.60
CA ILE A 53 -11.24 0.47 -10.20
C ILE A 53 -9.74 0.59 -9.95
N LEU A 54 -8.92 -0.06 -10.78
CA LEU A 54 -7.46 -0.04 -10.62
C LEU A 54 -6.91 1.38 -10.81
N ASN A 55 -7.34 2.12 -11.84
CA ASN A 55 -6.92 3.50 -12.05
C ASN A 55 -7.36 4.47 -10.93
N ALA A 56 -8.43 4.14 -10.21
CA ALA A 56 -8.87 4.93 -9.06
C ALA A 56 -8.06 4.65 -7.80
N LEU A 57 -7.81 3.37 -7.52
CA LEU A 57 -7.29 2.91 -6.24
C LEU A 57 -5.77 2.69 -6.21
N THR A 58 -5.10 2.66 -7.37
CA THR A 58 -3.67 2.36 -7.47
C THR A 58 -2.82 3.60 -7.84
N PRO A 59 -1.59 3.71 -7.31
CA PRO A 59 -1.07 2.96 -6.16
C PRO A 59 -1.79 3.37 -4.86
N ALA A 60 -1.79 2.48 -3.88
CA ALA A 60 -2.49 2.71 -2.62
C ALA A 60 -1.90 3.93 -1.86
N GLY A 61 -2.77 4.66 -1.16
CA GLY A 61 -2.37 5.87 -0.44
C GLY A 61 -1.27 5.66 0.60
N SER A 62 -1.25 4.49 1.24
CA SER A 62 -0.28 4.11 2.28
C SER A 62 1.14 3.87 1.78
N VAL A 63 1.34 3.66 0.47
CA VAL A 63 2.65 3.38 -0.15
C VAL A 63 3.10 4.45 -1.15
N SER A 64 2.27 5.46 -1.34
CA SER A 64 2.54 6.62 -2.19
C SER A 64 2.71 7.87 -1.32
N GLY A 65 1.64 8.33 -0.69
CA GLY A 65 1.61 9.54 0.15
C GLY A 65 0.47 10.48 -0.24
N ALA A 66 0.41 11.65 0.40
CA ALA A 66 -0.61 12.66 0.12
C ALA A 66 0.03 14.07 0.06
N PRO A 67 -0.32 14.91 -0.95
CA PRO A 67 -1.12 14.60 -2.14
C PRO A 67 -0.47 13.54 -3.04
N LYS A 68 -1.26 12.60 -3.57
CA LYS A 68 -0.76 11.39 -4.26
C LYS A 68 0.15 11.71 -5.45
N SER A 69 -0.23 12.66 -6.30
CA SER A 69 0.57 13.05 -7.47
C SER A 69 1.94 13.61 -7.10
N SER A 70 1.99 14.52 -6.11
CA SER A 70 3.24 15.10 -5.62
C SER A 70 4.13 14.08 -4.92
N ALA A 71 3.52 13.18 -4.15
CA ALA A 71 4.25 12.11 -3.48
C ALA A 71 4.87 11.13 -4.48
N LEU A 72 4.11 10.72 -5.50
CA LEU A 72 4.62 9.84 -6.57
C LEU A 72 5.73 10.49 -7.39
N LYS A 73 5.62 11.79 -7.68
CA LYS A 73 6.71 12.54 -8.32
C LYS A 73 7.96 12.53 -7.46
N THR A 74 7.83 12.85 -6.17
CA THR A 74 8.97 12.87 -5.23
C THR A 74 9.62 11.50 -5.11
N ILE A 75 8.82 10.43 -5.05
CA ILE A 75 9.32 9.05 -5.07
C ILE A 75 10.11 8.79 -6.35
N SER A 76 9.56 9.15 -7.52
CA SER A 76 10.23 8.96 -8.81
C SER A 76 11.53 9.75 -8.93
N ASP A 77 11.62 10.93 -8.30
CA ASP A 77 12.81 11.80 -8.34
C ASP A 77 13.91 11.28 -7.39
N LEU A 78 13.54 10.60 -6.30
CA LEU A 78 14.47 10.14 -5.25
C LEU A 78 14.90 8.67 -5.42
N GLU A 79 14.03 7.80 -5.90
CA GLU A 79 14.34 6.37 -6.04
C GLU A 79 15.11 6.10 -7.33
N GLN A 80 16.27 5.45 -7.20
CA GLN A 80 17.17 5.18 -8.33
C GLN A 80 16.75 3.96 -9.17
N LYS A 81 15.71 3.24 -8.76
CA LYS A 81 15.25 2.00 -9.38
C LYS A 81 13.73 1.95 -9.42
N GLU A 82 13.19 1.31 -10.45
CA GLU A 82 11.78 0.98 -10.49
C GLU A 82 11.40 0.03 -9.35
N ARG A 83 10.21 0.23 -8.78
CA ARG A 83 9.70 -0.62 -7.70
C ARG A 83 9.28 -2.02 -8.16
N GLY A 84 9.08 -2.24 -9.46
CA GLY A 84 8.56 -3.49 -9.99
C GLY A 84 7.22 -3.86 -9.32
N PRO A 85 7.06 -5.09 -8.79
CA PRO A 85 5.83 -5.49 -8.09
C PRO A 85 5.69 -4.85 -6.69
N TYR A 86 6.76 -4.28 -6.12
CA TYR A 86 6.70 -3.62 -4.81
C TYR A 86 5.78 -2.39 -4.88
N CYS A 87 4.88 -2.24 -3.91
CA CYS A 87 3.82 -1.22 -3.88
C CYS A 87 2.79 -1.32 -5.02
N GLY A 88 2.81 -2.41 -5.80
CA GLY A 88 1.78 -2.77 -6.77
C GLY A 88 0.55 -3.41 -6.12
N VAL A 89 -0.19 -4.20 -6.90
CA VAL A 89 -1.37 -4.94 -6.42
C VAL A 89 -1.22 -6.43 -6.72
N ILE A 90 -1.57 -7.27 -5.75
CA ILE A 90 -1.54 -8.73 -5.86
C ILE A 90 -2.85 -9.28 -5.32
N GLY A 91 -3.47 -10.21 -6.04
CA GLY A 91 -4.73 -10.80 -5.61
C GLY A 91 -5.39 -11.61 -6.71
N TRP A 92 -6.69 -11.83 -6.55
CA TRP A 92 -7.53 -12.54 -7.50
C TRP A 92 -8.84 -11.81 -7.73
N SER A 93 -9.44 -12.07 -8.89
CA SER A 93 -10.79 -11.63 -9.25
C SER A 93 -11.54 -12.76 -9.96
N GLU A 94 -12.78 -13.01 -9.55
CA GLU A 94 -13.68 -13.98 -10.18
C GLU A 94 -15.09 -13.38 -10.21
N GLY A 95 -15.64 -13.20 -11.42
CA GLY A 95 -16.92 -12.52 -11.59
C GLY A 95 -16.92 -11.12 -10.96
N GLU A 96 -17.87 -10.90 -10.04
CA GLU A 96 -18.04 -9.63 -9.32
C GLU A 96 -17.22 -9.56 -8.02
N GLN A 97 -16.45 -10.60 -7.69
CA GLN A 97 -15.66 -10.67 -6.47
C GLN A 97 -14.18 -10.49 -6.76
N ALA A 98 -13.48 -9.83 -5.85
CA ALA A 98 -12.03 -9.82 -5.83
C ALA A 98 -11.51 -9.61 -4.43
N ILE A 99 -10.32 -10.14 -4.19
CA ILE A 99 -9.52 -9.85 -3.00
C ILE A 99 -8.16 -9.41 -3.49
N MET A 100 -7.81 -8.18 -3.17
CA MET A 100 -6.58 -7.54 -3.59
C MET A 100 -5.80 -7.05 -2.37
N SER A 101 -4.49 -7.18 -2.42
CA SER A 101 -3.55 -6.67 -1.43
C SER A 101 -2.53 -5.77 -2.10
N VAL A 102 -1.99 -4.82 -1.35
CA VAL A 102 -0.83 -4.04 -1.80
C VAL A 102 0.40 -4.95 -1.79
N GLY A 103 1.20 -4.90 -2.84
CA GLY A 103 2.44 -5.67 -3.01
C GLY A 103 3.55 -5.22 -2.05
N ILE A 104 3.35 -5.39 -0.75
CA ILE A 104 4.35 -5.12 0.30
C ILE A 104 4.66 -6.42 1.04
N ARG A 105 5.85 -6.49 1.67
CA ARG A 105 6.32 -7.70 2.37
C ARG A 105 6.35 -8.94 1.46
N ILE A 106 6.68 -8.72 0.19
CA ILE A 106 6.80 -9.76 -0.84
C ILE A 106 8.25 -9.89 -1.30
N PHE A 107 8.57 -11.08 -1.79
CA PHE A 107 9.79 -11.33 -2.55
C PHE A 107 9.44 -11.51 -4.03
N TRP A 108 10.32 -11.07 -4.92
CA TRP A 108 10.21 -11.34 -6.35
C TRP A 108 11.58 -11.60 -6.97
N SER A 109 11.61 -12.24 -8.13
CA SER A 109 12.84 -12.51 -8.88
C SER A 109 12.61 -12.20 -10.36
N HIS A 110 13.64 -11.67 -11.01
CA HIS A 110 13.66 -11.46 -12.46
C HIS A 110 14.35 -12.61 -13.20
N GLN A 111 14.49 -13.79 -12.56
CA GLN A 111 15.24 -14.94 -13.09
C GLN A 111 16.73 -14.63 -13.35
N ASP A 112 17.27 -13.65 -12.64
CA ASP A 112 18.66 -13.16 -12.71
C ASP A 112 19.54 -13.74 -11.59
N GLY A 113 19.04 -14.77 -10.88
CA GLY A 113 19.69 -15.36 -9.71
C GLY A 113 19.58 -14.52 -8.44
N GLN A 114 18.84 -13.41 -8.45
CA GLN A 114 18.61 -12.57 -7.29
C GLN A 114 17.15 -12.69 -6.79
N ILE A 115 16.99 -12.45 -5.49
CA ILE A 115 15.69 -12.26 -4.85
C ILE A 115 15.65 -10.81 -4.38
N HIS A 116 14.62 -10.09 -4.82
CA HIS A 116 14.39 -8.70 -4.47
C HIS A 116 13.36 -8.60 -3.35
N PHE A 117 13.52 -7.57 -2.52
CA PHE A 117 12.63 -7.26 -1.41
C PHE A 117 12.57 -5.74 -1.21
N GLY A 118 11.36 -5.20 -1.06
CA GLY A 118 11.12 -3.78 -0.84
C GLY A 118 10.58 -3.50 0.56
N THR A 119 11.11 -2.47 1.21
CA THR A 119 10.62 -1.93 2.48
C THR A 119 10.66 -0.41 2.46
N GLY A 120 9.84 0.24 3.28
CA GLY A 120 9.72 1.68 3.30
C GLY A 120 9.01 2.17 4.56
N ALA A 121 9.10 3.47 4.79
CA ALA A 121 8.49 4.18 5.90
C ALA A 121 7.80 5.45 5.39
N GLY A 122 6.78 5.90 6.13
CA GLY A 122 5.95 7.03 5.75
C GLY A 122 6.52 8.33 6.29
N ILE A 123 7.15 9.13 5.43
CA ILE A 123 7.77 10.39 5.86
C ILE A 123 6.71 11.47 6.08
N THR A 124 6.76 12.11 7.24
CA THR A 124 5.96 13.27 7.61
C THR A 124 6.84 14.43 8.04
N TRP A 125 6.25 15.60 8.24
CA TRP A 125 6.99 16.78 8.71
C TRP A 125 7.76 16.58 10.02
N LYS A 126 7.25 15.70 10.91
CA LYS A 126 7.87 15.43 12.22
C LYS A 126 8.74 14.17 12.23
N SER A 127 8.95 13.56 11.06
CA SER A 127 9.76 12.35 10.96
C SER A 127 11.21 12.63 11.31
N ASP A 128 11.82 11.69 12.02
CA ASP A 128 13.25 11.66 12.30
C ASP A 128 13.92 10.64 11.37
N ALA A 129 14.93 11.07 10.62
CA ALA A 129 15.53 10.24 9.58
C ALA A 129 16.07 8.89 10.11
N GLN A 130 16.65 8.88 11.31
CA GLN A 130 17.18 7.67 11.91
C GLN A 130 16.07 6.71 12.35
N SER A 131 14.99 7.25 12.92
CA SER A 131 13.81 6.48 13.33
C SER A 131 13.10 5.86 12.13
N GLU A 132 12.94 6.60 11.03
CA GLU A 132 12.32 6.08 9.79
C GLU A 132 13.18 4.97 9.18
N TRP A 133 14.50 5.13 9.20
CA TRP A 133 15.43 4.07 8.79
C TRP A 133 15.26 2.81 9.64
N GLN A 134 15.23 2.95 10.96
CA GLN A 134 15.01 1.83 11.89
C GLN A 134 13.66 1.14 11.65
N GLU A 135 12.61 1.89 11.32
CA GLU A 135 11.31 1.33 10.96
C GLU A 135 11.40 0.47 9.69
N THR A 136 12.12 0.92 8.66
CA THR A 136 12.33 0.10 7.45
C THR A 136 13.06 -1.20 7.75
N GLN A 137 14.07 -1.16 8.65
CA GLN A 137 14.79 -2.33 9.12
C GLN A 137 13.86 -3.28 9.89
N LEU A 138 13.11 -2.77 10.87
CA LEU A 138 12.15 -3.54 11.67
C LEU A 138 11.11 -4.27 10.81
N LYS A 139 10.57 -3.60 9.77
CA LYS A 139 9.61 -4.20 8.84
C LYS A 139 10.21 -5.31 7.97
N SER A 140 11.53 -5.29 7.75
CA SER A 140 12.23 -6.19 6.84
C SER A 140 12.95 -7.35 7.54
N GLU A 141 13.40 -7.15 8.77
CA GLU A 141 14.34 -8.03 9.49
C GLU A 141 13.88 -9.49 9.51
N LYS A 142 12.63 -9.73 9.91
CA LYS A 142 12.09 -11.10 10.00
C LYS A 142 12.02 -11.78 8.63
N LEU A 143 11.63 -11.05 7.60
CA LEU A 143 11.48 -11.59 6.24
C LEU A 143 12.84 -11.89 5.63
N ILE A 144 13.80 -10.97 5.78
CA ILE A 144 15.19 -11.18 5.34
C ILE A 144 15.83 -12.36 6.08
N SER A 145 15.58 -12.51 7.38
CA SER A 145 16.03 -13.67 8.16
C SER A 145 15.54 -14.99 7.56
N ILE A 146 14.25 -15.08 7.23
CA ILE A 146 13.63 -16.26 6.62
C ILE A 146 14.27 -16.55 5.25
N ALA A 147 14.43 -15.54 4.40
CA ALA A 147 15.06 -15.69 3.09
C ALA A 147 16.53 -16.13 3.19
N GLY A 148 17.24 -15.71 4.24
CA GLY A 148 18.60 -16.14 4.57
C GLY A 148 18.70 -17.50 5.27
N GLY A 149 17.59 -18.24 5.42
CA GLY A 149 17.57 -19.57 6.04
C GLY A 149 17.64 -19.58 7.58
N LYS A 150 17.43 -18.44 8.24
CA LYS A 150 17.41 -18.31 9.70
C LYS A 150 15.96 -18.31 10.21
N ARG A 151 15.63 -19.24 11.12
CA ARG A 151 14.29 -19.38 11.73
C ARG A 151 13.91 -18.18 12.59
#